data_AF-A0A2E3RKT0-F1
#
_entry.id   AF-A0A2E3RKT0-F1
#
_cell.length_a   1.000
_cell.length_b   1.000
_cell.length_c   1.000
_cell.angle_alpha   90.00
_cell.angle_beta   90.00
_cell.angle_gamma   90.00
#
_symmetry.space_group_name_H-M   'P 1'
#
loop_
_entity.id
_entity.type
_entity.pdbx_description
1 polymer ?
#
loop_
_entity_poly.entity_id
_entity_poly.type
_entity_poly.pdbx_seq_one_letter_code
_entity_poly.pdbx_strand_id
1 'polypeptide(L)'
;MKNYIYIFLFLFSLSQSQDFSDGPYGTNYLDVAGPFQIEDLGVRQVGDLDGDRTISLKDILLYTSYLDGEINFDENDLLYSDINTDSNIDIIDIILSIDKIFNFTPAIWNFEENWIGGESFILIPSNTLWQQNVKLELLQNSPLNVHYIFLSNLDSNYEDMQNLKDEFDVILNQFPESLQNHWLTHLHYSAKKISEYEGWLSTGLANRSALGINQFQELQEIGSLSNPDGFIGNYLHYLAHEALFYDYQWNALNED
;
A
#
# COMPACT_ATOMS: atom_id res chain seq x y z
N MET A 1 -37.93 -12.63 38.09
CA MET A 1 -37.45 -11.50 37.28
C MET A 1 -36.12 -11.05 37.83
N LYS A 2 -35.02 -11.38 37.15
CA LYS A 2 -33.67 -10.86 37.43
C LYS A 2 -33.26 -10.09 36.19
N ASN A 3 -33.23 -8.77 36.29
CA ASN A 3 -32.74 -7.89 35.24
C ASN A 3 -31.21 -7.95 35.24
N TYR A 4 -30.62 -8.49 34.17
CA TYR A 4 -29.21 -8.31 33.87
C TYR A 4 -29.11 -7.12 32.92
N ILE A 5 -28.66 -5.99 33.47
CA ILE A 5 -28.26 -4.82 32.69
C ILE A 5 -26.84 -5.11 32.22
N TYR A 6 -26.66 -5.41 30.93
CA TYR A 6 -25.35 -5.40 30.29
C TYR A 6 -25.06 -3.96 29.85
N ILE A 7 -24.18 -3.27 30.58
CA ILE A 7 -23.60 -2.00 30.12
C ILE A 7 -22.46 -2.37 29.18
N PHE A 8 -22.65 -2.13 27.89
CA PHE A 8 -21.60 -2.17 26.89
C PHE A 8 -20.90 -0.81 26.92
N LEU A 9 -19.74 -0.73 27.55
CA LEU A 9 -18.88 0.45 27.50
C LEU A 9 -18.12 0.41 26.17
N PHE A 10 -18.61 1.14 25.17
CA PHE A 10 -17.80 1.52 24.01
C PHE A 10 -16.82 2.61 24.50
N LEU A 11 -15.57 2.22 24.75
CA LEU A 11 -14.47 3.19 24.85
C LEU A 11 -14.16 3.63 23.41
N PHE A 12 -14.65 4.81 23.04
CA PHE A 12 -14.07 5.55 21.92
C PHE A 12 -12.69 6.02 22.39
N SER A 13 -11.63 5.30 22.02
CA SER A 13 -10.31 5.90 21.92
C SER A 13 -10.39 6.92 20.79
N LEU A 14 -10.46 8.20 21.16
CA LEU A 14 -10.18 9.29 20.22
C LEU A 14 -8.70 9.19 19.88
N SER A 15 -8.36 8.39 18.88
CA SER A 15 -7.09 8.51 18.19
C SER A 15 -7.04 9.94 17.68
N GLN A 16 -6.15 10.78 18.22
CA GLN A 16 -5.87 12.06 17.59
C GLN A 16 -5.16 11.73 16.28
N SER A 17 -5.92 11.72 15.19
CA SER A 17 -5.36 11.72 13.84
C SER A 17 -4.45 12.95 13.74
N GLN A 18 -3.15 12.72 13.53
CA GLN A 18 -2.20 13.79 13.32
C GLN A 18 -2.39 14.28 11.88
N ASP A 19 -2.70 15.57 11.73
CA ASP A 19 -2.73 16.21 10.41
C ASP A 19 -1.37 16.08 9.71
N PHE A 20 -1.38 16.02 8.38
CA PHE A 20 -0.15 16.03 7.59
C PHE A 20 0.64 17.32 7.88
N SER A 21 1.94 17.18 8.14
CA SER A 21 2.81 18.30 8.50
C SER A 21 3.01 19.27 7.33
N ASP A 22 2.93 20.57 7.60
CA ASP A 22 3.26 21.64 6.64
C ASP A 22 4.79 21.76 6.37
N GLY A 23 5.62 20.96 7.05
CA GLY A 23 7.08 21.00 6.97
C GLY A 23 7.75 21.91 8.00
N PRO A 24 9.02 22.31 7.81
CA PRO A 24 9.82 22.13 6.59
C PRO A 24 10.19 20.67 6.30
N TYR A 25 10.14 20.29 5.02
CA TYR A 25 10.51 18.96 4.56
C TYR A 25 12.01 18.81 4.34
N GLY A 26 12.52 17.58 4.41
CA GLY A 26 13.93 17.28 4.15
C GLY A 26 14.19 15.88 3.60
N THR A 27 15.45 15.46 3.68
CA THR A 27 15.96 14.19 3.12
C THR A 27 16.90 13.45 4.07
N ASN A 28 17.27 14.09 5.19
CA ASN A 28 18.08 13.49 6.24
C ASN A 28 17.19 12.77 7.24
N TYR A 29 17.78 11.95 8.08
CA TYR A 29 17.04 11.32 9.17
C TYR A 29 16.52 12.37 10.14
N LEU A 30 15.33 12.12 10.66
CA LEU A 30 14.52 13.01 11.51
C LEU A 30 14.04 14.29 10.83
N ASP A 31 14.36 14.51 9.54
CA ASP A 31 13.64 15.52 8.77
C ASP A 31 12.19 15.06 8.54
N VAL A 32 11.27 16.01 8.41
CA VAL A 32 9.87 15.71 8.06
C VAL A 32 9.81 15.24 6.60
N ALA A 33 9.16 14.10 6.35
CA ALA A 33 8.88 13.60 5.02
C ALA A 33 7.86 14.52 4.33
N GLY A 34 8.20 15.02 3.14
CA GLY A 34 7.25 15.80 2.34
C GLY A 34 6.23 14.92 1.60
N PRO A 35 5.23 15.54 0.94
CA PRO A 35 4.30 14.80 0.10
C PRO A 35 5.05 14.16 -1.08
N PHE A 36 4.58 12.99 -1.52
CA PHE A 36 5.04 12.33 -2.73
C PHE A 36 3.92 11.49 -3.34
N GLN A 37 4.07 11.19 -4.62
CA GLN A 37 3.16 10.35 -5.38
C GLN A 37 3.95 9.25 -6.09
N ILE A 38 3.36 8.07 -6.18
CA ILE A 38 3.91 6.95 -6.94
C ILE A 38 2.89 6.41 -7.94
N GLU A 39 3.42 5.79 -8.99
CA GLU A 39 2.63 4.97 -9.90
C GLU A 39 2.58 3.59 -9.25
N ASP A 40 1.39 3.11 -8.92
CA ASP A 40 1.19 1.95 -8.08
C ASP A 40 0.38 0.86 -8.79
N LEU A 41 0.99 -0.32 -8.92
CA LEU A 41 0.35 -1.52 -9.46
C LEU A 41 -0.58 -2.20 -8.43
N GLY A 42 -0.49 -1.82 -7.15
CA GLY A 42 -1.27 -2.36 -6.04
C GLY A 42 -2.60 -1.64 -5.79
N VAL A 43 -2.88 -0.52 -6.46
CA VAL A 43 -4.14 0.22 -6.28
C VAL A 43 -5.20 -0.30 -7.24
N ARG A 44 -6.41 -0.60 -6.73
CA ARG A 44 -7.59 -0.93 -7.53
C ARG A 44 -7.96 0.26 -8.42
N GLN A 45 -8.23 0.02 -9.70
CA GLN A 45 -8.48 1.06 -10.69
C GLN A 45 -9.91 0.98 -11.23
N VAL A 46 -10.47 2.12 -11.69
CA VAL A 46 -11.74 2.09 -12.42
C VAL A 46 -11.59 1.19 -13.67
N GLY A 47 -12.53 0.27 -13.84
CA GLY A 47 -12.50 -0.83 -14.81
C GLY A 47 -12.07 -2.19 -14.23
N ASP A 48 -11.56 -2.25 -13.00
CA ASP A 48 -11.32 -3.50 -12.27
C ASP A 48 -12.55 -3.82 -11.40
N LEU A 49 -13.39 -4.71 -11.91
CA LEU A 49 -14.70 -5.03 -11.36
C LEU A 49 -14.70 -6.21 -10.40
N ASP A 50 -13.71 -7.10 -10.49
CA ASP A 50 -13.56 -8.19 -9.53
C ASP A 50 -12.62 -7.85 -8.36
N GLY A 51 -11.96 -6.69 -8.41
CA GLY A 51 -11.12 -6.17 -7.36
C GLY A 51 -9.77 -6.85 -7.25
N ASP A 52 -9.34 -7.62 -8.26
CA ASP A 52 -8.06 -8.32 -8.24
C ASP A 52 -6.84 -7.44 -8.59
N ARG A 53 -7.10 -6.14 -8.84
CA ARG A 53 -6.16 -5.08 -9.24
C ARG A 53 -5.61 -5.25 -10.64
N THR A 54 -6.32 -6.00 -11.49
CA THR A 54 -5.99 -6.20 -12.90
C THR A 54 -7.21 -5.90 -13.75
N ILE A 55 -7.06 -5.06 -14.77
CA ILE A 55 -8.12 -4.87 -15.76
C ILE A 55 -7.91 -5.90 -16.87
N SER A 56 -8.88 -6.80 -17.03
CA SER A 56 -8.79 -7.97 -17.90
C SER A 56 -10.12 -8.25 -18.62
N LEU A 57 -10.15 -9.31 -19.43
CA LEU A 57 -11.40 -9.77 -20.06
C LEU A 57 -12.43 -10.26 -19.03
N LYS A 58 -12.01 -10.61 -17.82
CA LYS A 58 -12.93 -11.04 -16.76
C LYS A 58 -13.81 -9.88 -16.31
N ASP A 59 -13.26 -8.68 -16.20
CA ASP A 59 -14.01 -7.45 -15.90
C ASP A 59 -15.02 -7.12 -17.00
N ILE A 60 -14.63 -7.30 -18.26
CA ILE A 60 -15.56 -7.12 -19.39
C ILE A 60 -16.76 -8.07 -19.29
N LEU A 61 -16.55 -9.33 -18.87
CA LEU A 61 -17.65 -10.27 -18.66
C LEU A 61 -18.57 -9.84 -17.51
N LEU A 62 -18.01 -9.26 -16.45
CA LEU A 62 -18.80 -8.70 -15.34
C LEU A 62 -19.64 -7.51 -15.81
N TYR A 63 -19.07 -6.60 -16.59
CA TYR A 63 -19.82 -5.50 -17.21
C TYR A 63 -21.01 -6.01 -18.02
N THR A 64 -20.78 -6.95 -18.94
CA THR A 64 -21.86 -7.47 -19.78
C THR A 64 -22.94 -8.16 -18.96
N SER A 65 -22.54 -8.92 -17.93
CA SER A 65 -23.49 -9.60 -17.04
C SER A 65 -24.35 -8.60 -16.25
N TYR A 66 -23.78 -7.47 -15.83
CA TYR A 66 -24.50 -6.40 -15.15
C TYR A 66 -25.49 -5.69 -16.09
N LEU A 67 -25.04 -5.32 -17.30
CA LEU A 67 -25.91 -4.66 -18.29
C LEU A 67 -27.06 -5.54 -18.77
N ASP A 68 -26.85 -6.86 -18.82
CA ASP A 68 -27.90 -7.84 -19.13
C ASP A 68 -28.82 -8.14 -17.92
N GLY A 69 -28.52 -7.57 -16.74
CA GLY A 69 -29.30 -7.74 -15.51
C GLY A 69 -29.15 -9.13 -14.87
N GLU A 70 -28.08 -9.86 -15.19
CA GLU A 70 -27.78 -11.18 -14.65
C GLU A 70 -27.15 -11.10 -13.25
N ILE A 71 -26.41 -10.03 -12.99
CA ILE A 71 -25.78 -9.72 -11.70
C ILE A 71 -26.13 -8.30 -11.25
N ASN A 72 -25.90 -8.01 -9.97
CA ASN A 72 -25.95 -6.65 -9.44
C ASN A 72 -24.57 -6.30 -8.88
N PHE A 73 -24.13 -5.07 -9.12
CA PHE A 73 -22.96 -4.50 -8.47
C PHE A 73 -23.33 -3.90 -7.10
N ASP A 74 -22.38 -3.95 -6.17
CA ASP A 74 -22.46 -3.19 -4.93
C ASP A 74 -22.02 -1.73 -5.14
N GLU A 75 -22.06 -0.91 -4.09
CA GLU A 75 -21.70 0.51 -4.20
C GLU A 75 -20.25 0.74 -4.66
N ASN A 76 -19.32 -0.13 -4.27
CA ASN A 76 -17.92 -0.02 -4.67
C ASN A 76 -17.76 -0.42 -6.14
N ASP A 77 -18.35 -1.55 -6.54
CA ASP A 77 -18.26 -2.02 -7.92
C ASP A 77 -18.94 -1.04 -8.89
N LEU A 78 -20.04 -0.39 -8.47
CA LEU A 78 -20.65 0.70 -9.24
C LEU A 78 -19.67 1.86 -9.46
N LEU A 79 -18.95 2.29 -8.41
CA LEU A 79 -17.93 3.35 -8.49
C LEU A 79 -16.79 2.96 -9.44
N TYR A 80 -16.31 1.72 -9.37
CA TYR A 80 -15.24 1.25 -10.24
C TYR A 80 -15.72 0.95 -11.67
N SER A 81 -17.03 0.81 -11.89
CA SER A 81 -17.60 0.53 -13.21
C SER A 81 -17.92 1.77 -14.06
N ASP A 82 -18.01 2.96 -13.50
CA ASP A 82 -18.22 4.22 -14.24
C ASP A 82 -16.85 4.83 -14.62
N ILE A 83 -16.27 4.39 -15.75
CA ILE A 83 -14.91 4.77 -16.14
C ILE A 83 -14.87 6.19 -16.68
N ASN A 84 -15.92 6.61 -17.40
CA ASN A 84 -16.00 7.95 -17.97
C ASN A 84 -16.59 8.99 -17.02
N THR A 85 -17.03 8.57 -15.82
CA THR A 85 -17.60 9.39 -14.74
C THR A 85 -18.87 10.16 -15.14
N ASP A 86 -19.68 9.60 -16.04
CA ASP A 86 -20.92 10.22 -16.51
C ASP A 86 -22.17 9.80 -15.72
N SER A 87 -21.96 9.02 -14.64
CA SER A 87 -22.99 8.46 -13.76
C SER A 87 -23.87 7.39 -14.41
N ASN A 88 -23.54 6.94 -15.62
CA ASN A 88 -24.16 5.78 -16.25
C ASN A 88 -23.11 4.69 -16.44
N ILE A 89 -23.54 3.44 -16.29
CA ILE A 89 -22.72 2.29 -16.61
C ILE A 89 -23.27 1.74 -17.91
N ASP A 90 -22.51 1.84 -18.99
CA ASP A 90 -22.97 1.45 -20.33
C ASP A 90 -21.83 0.90 -21.23
N ILE A 91 -22.10 0.85 -22.54
CA ILE A 91 -21.15 0.32 -23.53
C ILE A 91 -19.89 1.18 -23.67
N ILE A 92 -19.95 2.46 -23.32
CA ILE A 92 -18.79 3.36 -23.35
C ILE A 92 -17.78 2.92 -22.30
N ASP A 93 -18.22 2.56 -21.10
CA ASP A 93 -17.33 2.03 -20.05
C ASP A 93 -16.65 0.74 -20.48
N ILE A 94 -17.38 -0.16 -21.16
CA ILE A 94 -16.80 -1.38 -21.72
C ILE A 94 -15.70 -1.05 -22.73
N ILE A 95 -15.93 -0.09 -23.64
CA ILE A 95 -14.93 0.31 -24.64
C ILE A 95 -13.68 0.89 -23.97
N LEU A 96 -13.86 1.72 -22.93
CA LEU A 96 -12.75 2.29 -22.18
C LEU A 96 -12.01 1.24 -21.35
N SER A 97 -12.72 0.28 -20.77
CA SER A 97 -12.12 -0.86 -20.07
C SER A 97 -11.28 -1.71 -21.02
N ILE A 98 -11.75 -1.94 -22.25
CA ILE A 98 -10.97 -2.64 -23.29
C ILE A 98 -9.72 -1.84 -23.66
N ASP A 99 -9.82 -0.51 -23.81
CA ASP A 99 -8.66 0.33 -24.09
C ASP A 99 -7.59 0.21 -22.98
N LYS A 100 -8.02 0.20 -21.72
CA LYS A 100 -7.12 0.00 -20.56
C LYS A 100 -6.42 -1.35 -20.53
N ILE A 101 -6.98 -2.42 -21.10
CA ILE A 101 -6.29 -3.72 -21.25
C ILE A 101 -5.07 -3.58 -22.16
N PHE A 102 -5.15 -2.76 -23.21
CA PHE A 102 -4.07 -2.60 -24.20
C PHE A 102 -3.14 -1.42 -23.86
N ASN A 103 -3.67 -0.38 -23.24
CA ASN A 103 -2.99 0.87 -22.91
C ASN A 103 -2.97 1.10 -21.39
N PHE A 104 -2.54 0.07 -20.65
CA PHE A 104 -2.50 0.11 -19.20
C PHE A 104 -1.63 1.26 -18.69
N THR A 105 -2.18 2.00 -17.74
CA THR A 105 -1.46 3.02 -16.96
C THR A 105 -1.71 2.72 -15.48
N PRO A 106 -0.68 2.58 -14.63
CA PRO A 106 -0.87 2.38 -13.20
C PRO A 106 -1.66 3.53 -12.55
N ALA A 107 -2.38 3.23 -11.47
CA ALA A 107 -2.99 4.28 -10.65
C ALA A 107 -1.92 5.11 -9.94
N ILE A 108 -2.29 6.33 -9.56
CA ILE A 108 -1.44 7.16 -8.71
C ILE A 108 -1.85 6.98 -7.26
N TRP A 109 -0.90 6.64 -6.41
CA TRP A 109 -1.06 6.67 -4.95
C TRP A 109 -0.37 7.90 -4.37
N ASN A 110 -1.04 8.61 -3.47
CA ASN A 110 -0.59 9.88 -2.89
C ASN A 110 -0.39 9.75 -1.38
N PHE A 111 0.84 9.98 -0.91
CA PHE A 111 1.20 9.87 0.50
C PHE A 111 0.38 10.80 1.41
N GLU A 112 0.20 12.05 1.01
CA GLU A 112 -0.50 13.06 1.83
C GLU A 112 -2.00 12.75 1.94
N GLU A 113 -2.63 12.30 0.85
CA GLU A 113 -4.06 11.95 0.83
C GLU A 113 -4.35 10.65 1.60
N ASN A 114 -3.36 9.78 1.75
CA ASN A 114 -3.49 8.51 2.47
C ASN A 114 -2.96 8.60 3.92
N TRP A 115 -2.47 9.76 4.34
CA TRP A 115 -2.04 9.96 5.72
C TRP A 115 -3.25 10.15 6.64
N ILE A 116 -3.55 9.13 7.44
CA ILE A 116 -4.61 9.22 8.48
C ILE A 116 -4.06 9.49 9.88
N GLY A 117 -2.75 9.63 10.02
CA GLY A 117 -2.04 9.78 11.29
C GLY A 117 -1.94 8.47 12.08
N GLY A 118 -0.78 8.22 12.70
CA GLY A 118 -0.55 6.98 13.46
C GLY A 118 -0.12 5.77 12.62
N GLU A 119 0.13 5.96 11.33
CA GLU A 119 0.68 4.96 10.42
C GLU A 119 2.17 5.17 10.18
N SER A 120 2.86 4.09 9.83
CA SER A 120 4.27 4.13 9.45
C SER A 120 4.44 3.63 8.02
N PHE A 121 5.50 4.08 7.35
CA PHE A 121 5.76 3.75 5.95
C PHE A 121 7.21 3.28 5.82
N ILE A 122 7.42 2.20 5.09
CA ILE A 122 8.76 1.69 4.80
C ILE A 122 8.93 1.62 3.28
N LEU A 123 9.80 2.48 2.77
CA LEU A 123 10.12 2.61 1.35
C LEU A 123 11.31 1.71 1.03
N ILE A 124 11.16 0.82 0.03
CA ILE A 124 12.09 -0.27 -0.26
C ILE A 124 12.54 -0.19 -1.72
N PRO A 125 13.60 0.59 -2.02
CA PRO A 125 14.18 0.70 -3.36
C PRO A 125 15.08 -0.48 -3.76
N SER A 126 15.32 -1.44 -2.86
CA SER A 126 16.32 -2.50 -3.04
C SER A 126 15.74 -3.75 -3.69
N ASN A 127 16.08 -3.96 -4.97
CA ASN A 127 15.69 -5.16 -5.72
C ASN A 127 16.13 -6.46 -5.05
N THR A 128 17.36 -6.51 -4.54
CA THR A 128 17.87 -7.69 -3.84
C THR A 128 17.08 -8.01 -2.56
N LEU A 129 16.55 -6.99 -1.88
CA LEU A 129 15.81 -7.18 -0.64
C LEU A 129 14.40 -7.70 -0.91
N TRP A 130 13.64 -7.11 -1.83
CA TRP A 130 12.28 -7.58 -2.10
C TRP A 130 12.22 -8.89 -2.91
N GLN A 131 13.33 -9.30 -3.55
CA GLN A 131 13.48 -10.65 -4.13
C GLN A 131 13.66 -11.77 -3.10
N GLN A 132 13.83 -11.46 -1.81
CA GLN A 132 13.95 -12.50 -0.77
C GLN A 132 12.63 -13.28 -0.62
N ASN A 133 12.74 -14.59 -0.39
CA ASN A 133 11.58 -15.47 -0.20
C ASN A 133 11.15 -15.54 1.28
N VAL A 134 10.85 -14.37 1.87
CA VAL A 134 10.43 -14.21 3.28
C VAL A 134 9.24 -13.24 3.43
N LYS A 135 8.41 -13.16 2.39
CA LYS A 135 7.31 -12.19 2.26
C LYS A 135 6.15 -12.50 3.22
N LEU A 136 5.87 -13.79 3.45
CA LEU A 136 4.87 -14.21 4.43
C LEU A 136 5.29 -13.80 5.85
N GLU A 137 6.56 -14.03 6.20
CA GLU A 137 7.13 -13.64 7.50
C GLU A 137 7.17 -12.12 7.67
N LEU A 138 7.35 -11.34 6.59
CA LEU A 138 7.19 -9.89 6.65
C LEU A 138 5.78 -9.57 7.16
N LEU A 139 4.73 -9.98 6.45
CA LEU A 139 3.35 -9.63 6.80
C LEU A 139 2.91 -10.16 8.17
N GLN A 140 3.36 -11.36 8.56
CA GLN A 140 2.98 -11.97 9.84
C GLN A 140 3.64 -11.30 11.05
N ASN A 141 4.83 -10.72 10.87
CA ASN A 141 5.57 -10.07 11.95
C ASN A 141 5.30 -8.56 12.04
N SER A 142 4.72 -7.96 11.00
CA SER A 142 4.44 -6.53 10.93
C SER A 142 3.21 -6.14 11.77
N PRO A 143 3.21 -4.92 12.35
CA PRO A 143 1.99 -4.33 12.88
C PRO A 143 1.00 -3.99 11.74
N LEU A 144 -0.26 -3.73 12.07
CA LEU A 144 -1.32 -3.45 11.08
C LEU A 144 -1.43 -1.97 10.71
N ASN A 145 -0.44 -1.14 11.02
CA ASN A 145 -0.41 0.28 10.68
C ASN A 145 0.82 0.63 9.83
N VAL A 146 1.50 -0.38 9.26
CA VAL A 146 2.66 -0.17 8.38
C VAL A 146 2.30 -0.38 6.92
N HIS A 147 2.72 0.58 6.10
CA HIS A 147 2.71 0.48 4.66
C HIS A 147 4.10 0.08 4.15
N TYR A 148 4.15 -0.87 3.22
CA TYR A 148 5.37 -1.21 2.49
C TYR A 148 5.29 -0.69 1.06
N ILE A 149 6.24 0.17 0.69
CA ILE A 149 6.30 0.80 -0.62
C ILE A 149 7.51 0.25 -1.37
N PHE A 150 7.28 -0.72 -2.24
CA PHE A 150 8.30 -1.31 -3.10
C PHE A 150 8.56 -0.43 -4.31
N LEU A 151 9.81 -0.05 -4.51
CA LEU A 151 10.23 0.88 -5.55
C LEU A 151 11.35 0.25 -6.35
N SER A 152 11.44 0.61 -7.64
CA SER A 152 12.54 0.18 -8.48
C SER A 152 13.65 1.23 -8.58
N ASN A 153 14.91 0.77 -8.51
CA ASN A 153 16.06 1.60 -8.87
C ASN A 153 16.67 1.24 -10.24
N LEU A 154 16.12 0.26 -10.97
CA LEU A 154 16.63 -0.10 -12.30
C LEU A 154 15.77 0.56 -13.40
N ASP A 155 16.23 0.47 -14.64
CA ASP A 155 15.43 0.82 -15.82
C ASP A 155 14.52 -0.37 -16.20
N SER A 156 13.30 -0.12 -16.68
CA SER A 156 12.38 -1.15 -17.22
C SER A 156 12.03 -2.31 -16.27
N ASN A 157 11.45 -2.05 -15.09
CA ASN A 157 11.17 -3.06 -14.04
C ASN A 157 9.71 -3.47 -13.93
N TYR A 158 8.91 -3.18 -14.95
CA TYR A 158 7.49 -3.50 -14.91
C TYR A 158 7.24 -4.97 -14.61
N GLU A 159 7.92 -5.88 -15.34
CA GLU A 159 7.76 -7.32 -15.16
C GLU A 159 8.20 -7.79 -13.76
N ASP A 160 9.36 -7.34 -13.28
CA ASP A 160 9.84 -7.74 -11.95
C ASP A 160 8.94 -7.22 -10.82
N MET A 161 8.42 -5.99 -10.95
CA MET A 161 7.50 -5.42 -9.97
C MET A 161 6.12 -6.09 -10.02
N GLN A 162 5.64 -6.44 -11.22
CA GLN A 162 4.42 -7.23 -11.39
C GLN A 162 4.60 -8.62 -10.74
N ASN A 163 5.71 -9.30 -10.99
CA ASN A 163 6.01 -10.59 -10.37
C ASN A 163 6.05 -10.47 -8.83
N LEU A 164 6.64 -9.39 -8.29
CA LEU A 164 6.63 -9.12 -6.86
C LEU A 164 5.21 -8.98 -6.31
N LYS A 165 4.34 -8.21 -6.98
CA LYS A 165 2.92 -8.09 -6.62
C LYS A 165 2.25 -9.46 -6.64
N ASP A 166 2.40 -10.22 -7.72
CA ASP A 166 1.77 -11.52 -7.88
C ASP A 166 2.21 -12.52 -6.79
N GLU A 167 3.48 -12.47 -6.36
CA GLU A 167 3.99 -13.26 -5.23
C GLU A 167 3.27 -12.90 -3.91
N PHE A 168 3.03 -11.62 -3.64
CA PHE A 168 2.22 -11.20 -2.51
C PHE A 168 0.76 -11.63 -2.67
N ASP A 169 0.19 -11.54 -3.86
CA ASP A 169 -1.21 -11.91 -4.11
C ASP A 169 -1.46 -13.39 -3.82
N VAL A 170 -0.51 -14.26 -4.16
CA VAL A 170 -0.54 -15.68 -3.78
C VAL A 170 -0.55 -15.88 -2.26
N ILE A 171 0.16 -15.04 -1.50
CA ILE A 171 0.17 -15.07 -0.04
C ILE A 171 -1.16 -14.54 0.52
N LEU A 172 -1.62 -13.38 0.03
CA LEU A 172 -2.83 -12.73 0.50
C LEU A 172 -4.08 -13.57 0.27
N ASN A 173 -4.15 -14.32 -0.83
CA ASN A 173 -5.25 -15.26 -1.10
C ASN A 173 -5.35 -16.42 -0.09
N GLN A 174 -4.37 -16.59 0.80
CA GLN A 174 -4.39 -17.57 1.88
C GLN A 174 -4.84 -16.95 3.21
N PHE A 175 -4.95 -15.63 3.30
CA PHE A 175 -5.39 -14.93 4.50
C PHE A 175 -6.93 -14.86 4.59
N PRO A 176 -7.48 -14.69 5.81
CA PRO A 176 -8.87 -14.31 5.96
C PRO A 176 -9.17 -13.00 5.22
N GLU A 177 -10.37 -12.87 4.66
CA GLU A 177 -10.81 -11.72 3.86
C GLU A 177 -10.51 -10.37 4.51
N SER A 178 -10.74 -10.23 5.83
CA SER A 178 -10.45 -8.98 6.54
C SER A 178 -8.96 -8.61 6.53
N LEU A 179 -8.08 -9.59 6.65
CA LEU A 179 -6.64 -9.38 6.67
C LEU A 179 -6.08 -9.23 5.25
N GLN A 180 -6.67 -9.94 4.28
CA GLN A 180 -6.41 -9.72 2.87
C GLN A 180 -6.74 -8.27 2.49
N ASN A 181 -7.98 -7.82 2.74
CA ASN A 181 -8.42 -6.45 2.44
C ASN A 181 -7.55 -5.39 3.10
N HIS A 182 -7.11 -5.64 4.33
CA HIS A 182 -6.14 -4.79 5.01
C HIS A 182 -4.83 -4.68 4.22
N TRP A 183 -4.14 -5.79 3.93
CA TRP A 183 -2.86 -5.74 3.23
C TRP A 183 -2.95 -5.25 1.79
N LEU A 184 -4.10 -5.43 1.12
CA LEU A 184 -4.34 -4.86 -0.21
C LEU A 184 -4.19 -3.33 -0.23
N THR A 185 -4.48 -2.64 0.86
CA THR A 185 -4.33 -1.18 0.96
C THR A 185 -3.00 -0.72 1.55
N HIS A 186 -2.16 -1.64 2.02
CA HIS A 186 -0.89 -1.35 2.72
C HIS A 186 0.36 -1.78 1.94
N LEU A 187 0.18 -2.43 0.79
CA LEU A 187 1.27 -2.88 -0.07
C LEU A 187 1.22 -2.12 -1.40
N HIS A 188 2.31 -1.40 -1.68
CA HIS A 188 2.43 -0.53 -2.84
C HIS A 188 3.61 -0.95 -3.71
N TYR A 189 3.43 -0.92 -5.04
CA TYR A 189 4.35 -1.51 -6.00
C TYR A 189 4.58 -0.54 -7.18
N SER A 190 5.74 0.09 -7.21
CA SER A 190 6.10 1.02 -8.28
C SER A 190 7.23 0.50 -9.17
N ALA A 191 6.89 0.28 -10.43
CA ALA A 191 7.83 -0.12 -11.48
C ALA A 191 8.67 1.07 -12.00
N LYS A 192 8.23 2.30 -11.73
CA LYS A 192 8.91 3.51 -12.18
C LYS A 192 10.22 3.68 -11.42
N LYS A 193 11.25 4.10 -12.14
CA LYS A 193 12.58 4.26 -11.55
C LYS A 193 12.57 5.43 -10.58
N ILE A 194 13.17 5.23 -9.40
CA ILE A 194 13.22 6.26 -8.34
C ILE A 194 13.78 7.59 -8.82
N SER A 195 14.77 7.57 -9.71
CA SER A 195 15.37 8.78 -10.28
C SER A 195 14.43 9.60 -11.16
N GLU A 196 13.29 9.04 -11.57
CA GLU A 196 12.25 9.69 -12.39
C GLU A 196 11.14 10.30 -11.54
N TYR A 197 11.15 10.08 -10.22
CA TYR A 197 10.26 10.77 -9.30
C TYR A 197 10.78 12.16 -8.95
N GLU A 198 9.86 13.10 -8.86
CA GLU A 198 10.12 14.47 -8.46
C GLU A 198 10.26 14.61 -6.93
N GLY A 199 10.73 15.78 -6.49
CA GLY A 199 10.78 16.13 -5.07
C GLY A 199 11.86 15.39 -4.27
N TRP A 200 11.59 15.17 -2.98
CA TRP A 200 12.57 14.61 -2.06
C TRP A 200 12.78 13.11 -2.26
N LEU A 201 11.80 12.39 -2.81
CA LEU A 201 11.77 10.92 -2.91
C LEU A 201 13.02 10.36 -3.60
N SER A 202 13.38 10.92 -4.76
CA SER A 202 14.56 10.53 -5.53
C SER A 202 15.87 10.74 -4.75
N THR A 203 16.01 11.90 -4.10
CA THR A 203 17.22 12.25 -3.35
C THR A 203 17.31 11.50 -2.02
N GLY A 204 16.19 11.35 -1.31
CA GLY A 204 16.10 10.69 0.00
C GLY A 204 16.34 9.19 -0.07
N LEU A 205 15.97 8.54 -1.17
CA LEU A 205 16.17 7.11 -1.37
C LEU A 205 17.48 6.74 -2.08
N ALA A 206 18.18 7.73 -2.66
CA ALA A 206 19.41 7.49 -3.40
C ALA A 206 20.43 6.70 -2.55
N ASN A 207 20.84 5.53 -3.06
CA ASN A 207 21.80 4.61 -2.43
C ASN A 207 21.37 4.01 -1.07
N ARG A 208 20.08 4.06 -0.72
CA ARG A 208 19.55 3.38 0.47
C ARG A 208 18.97 2.02 0.09
N SER A 209 19.01 1.06 1.02
CA SER A 209 18.31 -0.22 0.81
C SER A 209 16.83 -0.15 1.21
N ALA A 210 16.53 0.69 2.20
CA ALA A 210 15.19 1.06 2.63
C ALA A 210 15.26 2.39 3.41
N LEU A 211 14.11 3.04 3.60
CA LEU A 211 13.94 4.27 4.36
C LEU A 211 12.58 4.22 5.08
N GLY A 212 12.55 4.51 6.37
CA GLY A 212 11.29 4.59 7.12
C GLY A 212 10.71 6.00 7.15
N ILE A 213 9.41 6.08 7.39
CA ILE A 213 8.68 7.26 7.86
C ILE A 213 7.89 6.78 9.07
N ASN A 214 8.15 7.34 10.25
CA ASN A 214 7.41 6.98 11.45
C ASN A 214 6.06 7.73 11.52
N GLN A 215 5.29 7.44 12.55
CA GLN A 215 3.98 8.04 12.82
C GLN A 215 4.05 9.55 13.08
N PHE A 216 5.23 10.12 13.34
CA PHE A 216 5.46 11.56 13.47
C PHE A 216 5.79 12.23 12.12
N GLN A 217 5.68 11.50 11.00
CA GLN A 217 6.05 11.93 9.65
C GLN A 217 7.56 12.20 9.51
N GLU A 218 8.39 11.62 10.36
CA GLU A 218 9.84 11.83 10.33
C GLU A 218 10.56 10.70 9.59
N LEU A 219 11.53 11.05 8.75
CA LEU A 219 12.38 10.10 8.04
C LEU A 219 13.25 9.30 9.01
N GLN A 220 13.20 7.97 8.94
CA GLN A 220 13.91 7.07 9.84
C GLN A 220 14.95 6.23 9.10
N GLU A 221 16.15 6.15 9.67
CA GLU A 221 17.15 5.19 9.20
C GLU A 221 16.65 3.76 9.41
N ILE A 222 16.92 2.89 8.45
CA ILE A 222 16.71 1.45 8.60
C ILE A 222 18.00 0.83 9.11
N GLY A 223 17.89 0.08 10.21
CA GLY A 223 19.01 -0.61 10.84
C GLY A 223 19.57 -1.76 9.98
N SER A 224 20.47 -2.53 10.57
CA SER A 224 21.02 -3.71 9.91
C SER A 224 19.92 -4.76 9.69
N LEU A 225 19.74 -5.17 8.44
CA LEU A 225 18.84 -6.26 8.07
C LEU A 225 19.53 -7.62 8.09
N SER A 226 20.77 -7.69 8.60
CA SER A 226 21.55 -8.92 8.67
C SER A 226 21.17 -9.74 9.88
N ASN A 227 21.23 -11.08 9.75
CA ASN A 227 20.98 -11.97 10.87
C ASN A 227 21.97 -11.66 12.01
N PRO A 228 21.52 -11.30 13.22
CA PRO A 228 22.42 -10.98 14.33
C PRO A 228 23.29 -12.18 14.75
N ASP A 229 22.88 -13.41 14.43
CA ASP A 229 23.73 -14.59 14.51
C ASP A 229 24.72 -14.60 13.33
N GLY A 230 25.83 -13.86 13.51
CA GLY A 230 26.96 -13.84 12.58
C GLY A 230 26.96 -12.71 11.54
N PHE A 231 25.95 -11.84 11.53
CA PHE A 231 25.81 -10.69 10.60
C PHE A 231 25.89 -11.09 9.12
N ILE A 232 25.19 -12.18 8.77
CA ILE A 232 25.17 -12.73 7.40
C ILE A 232 23.81 -12.49 6.76
N GLY A 233 23.82 -12.18 5.47
CA GLY A 233 22.63 -11.95 4.66
C GLY A 233 21.94 -10.62 4.95
N ASN A 234 20.87 -10.33 4.21
CA ASN A 234 19.93 -9.25 4.51
C ASN A 234 18.52 -9.80 4.28
N TYR A 235 17.63 -9.66 5.25
CA TYR A 235 16.31 -10.30 5.23
C TYR A 235 15.19 -9.26 5.21
N LEU A 236 14.30 -9.37 4.21
CA LEU A 236 13.18 -8.43 4.04
C LEU A 236 12.29 -8.36 5.29
N HIS A 237 11.96 -9.50 5.90
CA HIS A 237 11.07 -9.55 7.07
C HIS A 237 11.63 -8.84 8.31
N TYR A 238 12.92 -8.49 8.35
CA TYR A 238 13.47 -7.69 9.46
C TYR A 238 12.97 -6.25 9.43
N LEU A 239 12.43 -5.77 8.31
CA LEU A 239 11.72 -4.48 8.25
C LEU A 239 10.49 -4.44 9.16
N ALA A 240 9.90 -5.58 9.52
CA ALA A 240 8.83 -5.64 10.52
C ALA A 240 9.32 -5.17 11.90
N HIS A 241 10.60 -5.39 12.24
CA HIS A 241 11.16 -4.92 13.51
C HIS A 241 11.29 -3.40 13.57
N GLU A 242 11.55 -2.74 12.43
CA GLU A 242 11.55 -1.28 12.35
C GLU A 242 10.15 -0.71 12.58
N ALA A 243 9.13 -1.30 11.94
CA ALA A 243 7.74 -0.90 12.15
C ALA A 243 7.30 -1.06 13.62
N LEU A 244 7.62 -2.20 14.24
CA LEU A 244 7.36 -2.44 15.67
C LEU A 244 8.11 -1.44 16.57
N PHE A 245 9.31 -1.03 16.17
CA PHE A 245 10.06 -0.02 16.91
C PHE A 245 9.39 1.37 16.81
N TYR A 246 8.87 1.74 15.64
CA TYR A 246 8.12 2.98 15.47
C TYR A 246 6.85 3.01 16.35
N ASP A 247 6.09 1.91 16.38
CA ASP A 247 4.94 1.75 17.30
C ASP A 247 5.35 1.94 18.77
N TYR A 248 6.46 1.33 19.19
CA TYR A 248 6.97 1.52 20.54
C TYR A 248 7.30 2.99 20.85
N GLN A 249 7.96 3.69 19.92
CA GLN A 249 8.28 5.10 20.09
C GLN A 249 7.02 5.96 20.16
N TRP A 250 6.04 5.69 19.29
CA TRP A 250 4.76 6.38 19.28
C TRP A 250 4.00 6.20 20.60
N ASN A 251 3.84 4.96 21.05
CA ASN A 251 3.11 4.63 22.28
C ASN A 251 3.80 5.22 23.51
N ALA A 252 5.13 5.19 23.58
CA ALA A 252 5.88 5.78 24.69
C ALA A 252 5.68 7.31 24.84
N LEU A 253 5.19 7.99 23.80
CA LEU A 253 4.96 9.44 23.81
C LEU A 253 3.47 9.81 23.83
N ASN A 254 2.57 8.91 23.41
CA ASN A 254 1.14 9.21 23.23
C ASN A 254 0.18 8.35 24.07
N GLU A 255 0.64 7.24 24.66
CA GLU A 255 -0.18 6.36 25.49
C GLU A 255 0.27 6.44 26.97
N ASP A 256 -0.47 7.19 27.79
CA ASP A 256 -0.42 7.17 29.27
C ASP A 256 -1.38 6.12 29.86
#